data_AF-A0A6P8ILY1-F1
#
_entry.id   AF-A0A6P8ILY1-F1
#
_cell.length_a   1.000
_cell.length_b   1.000
_cell.length_c   1.000
_cell.angle_alpha   90.00
_cell.angle_beta   90.00
_cell.angle_gamma   90.00
#
_symmetry.space_group_name_H-M   'P 1'
#
loop_
_entity.id
_entity.type
_entity.pdbx_description
1 polymer ?
#
loop_
_entity_poly.entity_id
_entity_poly.type
_entity_poly.pdbx_seq_one_letter_code
_entity_poly.pdbx_strand_id
1 'polypeptide(L)'
;MIKNRSNSVRTYDEEGYVQRAGCLCFKTEEEQEVLLVSSSRHPDRWVVPAGGIEPGEDSRETAIREVQEEAGVKGNLGRFLGVFQNDLSRTRTWVFVLIVTEQLETWEESRNGRKRSWFPVDKANEMLSAKPVQQRYLVKAKSTR
;
A
#
# COMPACT_ATOMS: atom_id res chain seq x y z
N MET A 1 -3.72 12.94 -18.94
CA MET A 1 -2.51 12.29 -19.46
C MET A 1 -2.44 10.90 -18.87
N ILE A 2 -2.34 9.89 -19.73
CA ILE A 2 -2.32 8.47 -19.36
C ILE A 2 -0.90 8.15 -18.87
N LYS A 3 -0.71 7.82 -17.59
CA LYS A 3 0.55 7.22 -17.13
C LYS A 3 0.53 5.77 -17.64
N ASN A 4 1.13 5.58 -18.81
CA ASN A 4 1.37 4.25 -19.35
C ASN A 4 2.32 3.55 -18.37
N ARG A 5 1.84 2.57 -17.58
CA ARG A 5 2.68 1.79 -16.64
C ARG A 5 3.78 0.97 -17.35
N SER A 6 4.00 1.18 -18.65
CA SER A 6 5.12 0.63 -19.42
C SER A 6 6.47 1.24 -19.03
N ASN A 7 6.51 2.40 -18.35
CA ASN A 7 7.77 3.14 -18.12
C ASN A 7 8.20 3.27 -16.66
N SER A 8 7.48 2.74 -15.66
CA SER A 8 8.06 2.72 -14.29
C SER A 8 9.16 1.66 -14.26
N VAL A 9 10.40 2.13 -14.10
CA VAL A 9 11.56 1.25 -14.03
C VAL A 9 11.45 0.47 -12.73
N ARG A 10 11.27 -0.86 -12.83
CA ARG A 10 11.25 -1.72 -11.66
C ARG A 10 12.66 -1.86 -11.12
N THR A 11 12.81 -1.64 -9.83
CA THR A 11 14.01 -1.99 -9.08
C THR A 11 13.91 -3.43 -8.57
N TYR A 12 15.04 -4.12 -8.52
CA TYR A 12 15.16 -5.50 -8.08
C TYR A 12 16.29 -5.60 -7.07
N ASP A 13 16.10 -6.44 -6.05
CA ASP A 13 17.21 -6.80 -5.16
C ASP A 13 18.13 -7.86 -5.76
N GLU A 14 19.21 -8.20 -5.04
CA GLU A 14 20.22 -9.18 -5.47
C GLU A 14 19.65 -10.58 -5.72
N GLU A 15 18.52 -10.91 -5.09
CA GLU A 15 17.83 -12.19 -5.27
C GLU A 15 16.77 -12.15 -6.38
N GLY A 16 16.62 -11.01 -7.05
CA GLY A 16 15.70 -10.79 -8.16
C GLY A 16 14.24 -10.60 -7.75
N TYR A 17 13.96 -10.13 -6.51
CA TYR A 17 12.63 -9.70 -6.11
C TYR A 17 12.41 -8.24 -6.48
N VAL A 18 11.23 -7.92 -7.00
CA VAL A 18 10.83 -6.52 -7.23
C VAL A 18 10.68 -5.82 -5.89
N GLN A 19 11.34 -4.68 -5.75
CA GLN A 19 11.26 -3.87 -4.54
C GLN A 19 10.04 -2.95 -4.57
N ARG A 20 9.29 -2.93 -3.47
CA ARG A 20 8.03 -2.19 -3.35
C ARG A 20 7.93 -1.47 -2.02
N ALA A 21 7.18 -0.38 -1.95
CA ALA A 21 6.81 0.19 -0.66
C ALA A 21 5.35 0.64 -0.61
N GLY A 22 4.80 0.73 0.60
CA GLY A 22 3.43 1.18 0.83
C GLY A 22 3.11 1.29 2.31
N CYS A 23 1.86 1.64 2.63
CA CYS A 23 1.46 1.89 4.01
C CYS A 23 0.16 1.17 4.38
N LEU A 24 0.06 0.79 5.66
CA LEU A 24 -1.24 0.72 6.33
C LEU A 24 -1.65 2.15 6.70
N CYS A 25 -2.55 2.72 5.89
CA CYS A 25 -3.10 4.05 6.13
C CYS A 25 -4.24 3.96 7.15
N PHE A 26 -3.99 4.31 8.40
CA PHE A 26 -5.00 4.35 9.44
C PHE A 26 -5.69 5.71 9.49
N LYS A 27 -6.97 5.69 9.87
CA LYS A 27 -7.78 6.90 9.99
C LYS A 27 -7.36 7.77 11.18
N THR A 28 -6.91 7.12 12.25
CA THR A 28 -6.51 7.74 13.52
C THR A 28 -5.40 6.94 14.19
N GLU A 29 -4.78 7.50 15.24
CA GLU A 29 -3.74 6.85 16.03
C GLU A 29 -4.24 5.62 16.81
N GLU A 30 -5.56 5.43 16.93
CA GLU A 30 -6.13 4.23 17.53
C GLU A 30 -6.00 2.98 16.64
N GLU A 31 -5.66 3.15 15.36
CA GLU A 31 -5.42 2.10 14.37
C GLU A 31 -6.59 1.09 14.24
N GLN A 32 -7.82 1.57 14.36
CA GLN A 32 -9.03 0.72 14.28
C GLN A 32 -9.60 0.60 12.87
N GLU A 33 -9.42 1.62 12.03
CA GLU A 33 -9.88 1.66 10.65
C GLU A 33 -8.71 1.90 9.70
N VAL A 34 -8.57 1.05 8.68
CA VAL A 34 -7.52 1.09 7.66
C VAL A 34 -8.12 1.31 6.28
N LEU A 35 -7.44 2.11 5.46
CA LEU A 35 -7.83 2.37 4.08
C LEU A 35 -7.28 1.27 3.16
N LEU A 36 -8.16 0.65 2.38
CA LEU A 36 -7.78 -0.23 1.28
C LEU A 36 -8.17 0.39 -0.05
N VAL A 37 -7.52 -0.08 -1.12
CA VAL A 37 -7.84 0.29 -2.50
C VAL A 37 -8.22 -0.94 -3.32
N SER A 38 -9.07 -0.79 -4.33
CA SER A 38 -9.45 -1.89 -5.22
C SER A 38 -8.24 -2.40 -6.00
N SER A 39 -8.08 -3.70 -6.24
CA SER A 39 -6.96 -4.23 -7.03
C SER A 39 -7.06 -3.81 -8.50
N SER A 40 -5.96 -3.31 -9.08
CA SER A 40 -5.89 -2.95 -10.50
C SER A 40 -6.14 -4.12 -11.46
N ARG A 41 -5.85 -5.36 -11.03
CA ARG A 41 -6.09 -6.57 -11.83
C ARG A 41 -7.48 -7.18 -11.64
N HIS A 42 -8.10 -6.92 -10.50
CA HIS A 42 -9.35 -7.54 -10.06
C HIS A 42 -10.13 -6.48 -9.28
N PRO A 43 -10.91 -5.61 -9.96
CA PRO A 43 -11.55 -4.45 -9.34
C PRO A 43 -12.56 -4.78 -8.22
N ASP A 44 -12.98 -6.04 -8.14
CA ASP A 44 -13.83 -6.62 -7.09
C ASP A 44 -13.07 -6.96 -5.80
N ARG A 45 -11.73 -6.95 -5.82
CA ARG A 45 -10.87 -7.28 -4.68
C ARG A 45 -10.21 -6.05 -4.09
N TRP A 46 -9.80 -6.14 -2.83
CA TRP A 46 -9.12 -5.07 -2.12
C TRP A 46 -7.67 -5.41 -1.83
N VAL A 47 -6.82 -4.39 -1.76
CA VAL A 47 -5.40 -4.49 -1.44
C VAL A 47 -4.95 -3.30 -0.59
N VAL A 48 -3.87 -3.49 0.15
CA VAL A 48 -3.11 -2.41 0.77
C VAL A 48 -2.41 -1.60 -0.33
N PRO A 49 -2.51 -0.25 -0.34
CA PRO A 49 -1.85 0.60 -1.34
C PRO A 49 -0.33 0.47 -1.23
N ALA A 50 0.30 0.10 -2.34
CA ALA A 50 1.74 -0.10 -2.45
C ALA A 50 2.14 -0.24 -3.92
N GLY A 51 3.34 0.18 -4.28
CA GLY A 51 3.88 -0.01 -5.62
C GLY A 51 5.40 -0.05 -5.64
N GLY A 52 5.99 0.11 -6.82
CA GLY A 52 7.40 -0.15 -7.06
C GLY A 52 8.29 0.98 -6.55
N ILE A 53 9.44 0.64 -5.97
CA ILE A 53 10.49 1.63 -5.71
C ILE A 53 11.11 2.04 -7.05
N GLU A 54 11.11 3.34 -7.34
CA GLU A 54 11.71 3.88 -8.56
C GLU A 54 13.21 4.19 -8.36
N PRO A 55 14.03 4.23 -9.43
CA PRO A 55 15.45 4.56 -9.30
C PRO A 55 15.66 5.93 -8.64
N GLY A 56 16.44 5.95 -7.55
CA GLY A 56 16.74 7.16 -6.81
C GLY A 56 15.77 7.47 -5.66
N GLU A 57 14.69 6.71 -5.50
CA GLU A 57 13.81 6.80 -4.32
C GLU A 57 14.26 5.85 -3.21
N ASP A 58 14.07 6.27 -1.96
CA ASP A 58 14.06 5.36 -0.83
C ASP A 58 12.66 4.78 -0.55
N SER A 59 12.60 3.73 0.28
CA SER A 59 11.34 3.06 0.60
C SER A 59 10.29 3.94 1.29
N ARG A 60 10.68 4.98 2.03
CA ARG A 60 9.77 5.93 2.69
C ARG A 60 9.16 6.88 1.66
N GLU A 61 10.00 7.43 0.78
CA GLU A 61 9.59 8.29 -0.33
C GLU A 61 8.60 7.55 -1.24
N THR A 62 8.95 6.33 -1.66
CA THR A 62 8.06 5.47 -2.44
C THR A 62 6.74 5.20 -1.70
N ALA A 63 6.77 4.87 -0.41
CA ALA A 63 5.54 4.58 0.34
C ALA A 63 4.60 5.80 0.37
N ILE A 64 5.14 7.00 0.59
CA ILE A 64 4.38 8.26 0.58
C ILE A 64 3.82 8.56 -0.82
N ARG A 65 4.62 8.40 -1.87
CA ARG A 65 4.17 8.61 -3.26
C ARG A 65 3.04 7.64 -3.61
N GLU A 66 3.23 6.34 -3.36
CA GLU A 66 2.28 5.30 -3.75
C GLU A 66 0.93 5.45 -3.06
N VAL A 67 0.87 5.84 -1.78
CA VAL A 67 -0.43 6.07 -1.13
C VAL A 67 -1.14 7.30 -1.66
N GLN A 68 -0.40 8.32 -2.10
CA GLN A 68 -0.99 9.49 -2.78
C GLN A 68 -1.52 9.10 -4.17
N GLU A 69 -0.72 8.36 -4.95
CA GLU A 69 -1.07 7.94 -6.31
C GLU A 69 -2.22 6.92 -6.34
N GLU A 70 -2.18 5.89 -5.48
CA GLU A 70 -3.16 4.80 -5.50
C GLU A 70 -4.41 5.10 -4.67
N ALA A 71 -4.26 5.82 -3.54
CA ALA A 71 -5.34 6.01 -2.56
C ALA A 71 -5.74 7.48 -2.36
N GLY A 72 -4.98 8.44 -2.88
CA GLY A 72 -5.31 9.86 -2.76
C GLY A 72 -5.32 10.37 -1.33
N VAL A 73 -4.41 9.88 -0.48
CA VAL A 73 -4.29 10.31 0.92
C VAL A 73 -2.90 10.86 1.22
N LYS A 74 -2.84 11.86 2.09
CA LYS A 74 -1.61 12.32 2.75
C LYS A 74 -1.75 12.10 4.25
N GLY A 75 -0.62 12.03 4.92
CA GLY A 75 -0.60 11.76 6.34
C GLY A 75 0.79 11.81 6.94
N ASN A 76 0.82 11.61 8.25
CA ASN A 76 2.05 11.51 9.00
C ASN A 76 2.58 10.08 8.85
N LEU A 77 3.72 9.92 8.17
CA LEU A 77 4.40 8.64 8.07
C LEU A 77 4.95 8.27 9.46
N GLY A 78 4.52 7.13 9.97
CA GLY A 78 4.89 6.61 11.28
C GLY A 78 5.91 5.48 11.20
N ARG A 79 5.73 4.50 12.10
CA ARG A 79 6.70 3.41 12.29
C ARG A 79 6.81 2.50 11.07
N PHE A 80 8.01 1.95 10.88
CA PHE A 80 8.28 0.87 9.95
C PHE A 80 7.80 -0.46 10.54
N LEU A 81 6.97 -1.20 9.80
CA LEU A 81 6.45 -2.50 10.25
C LEU A 81 7.36 -3.66 9.87
N GLY A 82 8.04 -3.57 8.73
CA GLY A 82 8.95 -4.58 8.24
C GLY A 82 8.98 -4.71 6.72
N VAL A 83 9.84 -5.60 6.24
CA VAL A 83 9.87 -6.05 4.85
C VAL A 83 9.10 -7.36 4.75
N PHE A 84 8.16 -7.42 3.82
CA PHE A 84 7.32 -8.58 3.61
C PHE A 84 7.57 -9.17 2.22
N GLN A 85 8.08 -10.39 2.20
CA GLN A 85 8.34 -11.15 0.99
C GLN A 85 7.09 -11.89 0.53
N ASN A 86 6.87 -11.89 -0.78
CA ASN A 86 5.87 -12.72 -1.45
C ASN A 86 6.54 -13.46 -2.62
N ASP A 87 6.75 -14.77 -2.45
CA ASP A 87 7.44 -15.62 -3.41
C ASP A 87 6.61 -15.85 -4.68
N LEU A 88 5.28 -15.89 -4.56
CA LEU A 88 4.38 -16.09 -5.69
C LEU A 88 4.45 -14.93 -6.69
N SER A 89 4.56 -13.69 -6.17
CA SER A 89 4.70 -12.50 -7.02
C SER A 89 6.14 -12.03 -7.18
N ARG A 90 7.11 -12.72 -6.54
CA ARG A 90 8.53 -12.32 -6.50
C ARG A 90 8.70 -10.85 -6.11
N THR A 91 8.05 -10.43 -5.02
CA THR A 91 8.14 -9.05 -4.49
C THR A 91 8.59 -8.99 -3.04
N ARG A 92 9.36 -7.96 -2.67
CA ARG A 92 9.60 -7.56 -1.27
C ARG A 92 9.01 -6.18 -1.03
N THR A 93 8.12 -6.07 -0.05
CA THR A 93 7.40 -4.83 0.24
C THR A 93 7.81 -4.26 1.59
N TRP A 94 8.37 -3.05 1.60
CA TRP A 94 8.60 -2.25 2.78
C TRP A 94 7.28 -1.61 3.20
N VAL A 95 6.82 -1.92 4.42
CA VAL A 95 5.51 -1.47 4.89
C VAL A 95 5.68 -0.55 6.08
N PHE A 96 5.01 0.59 6.02
CA PHE A 96 4.96 1.59 7.09
C PHE A 96 3.53 1.75 7.61
N VAL A 97 3.40 2.37 8.78
CA VAL A 97 2.14 2.96 9.23
C VAL A 97 2.06 4.40 8.74
N LEU A 98 0.88 4.84 8.32
CA LEU A 98 0.60 6.24 8.03
C LEU A 98 -0.73 6.65 8.68
N ILE A 99 -0.72 7.74 9.44
CA ILE A 99 -1.95 8.32 9.99
C ILE A 99 -2.45 9.37 9.00
N VAL A 100 -3.61 9.12 8.41
CA VAL A 100 -4.18 9.98 7.36
C VAL A 100 -4.61 11.32 7.95
N THR A 101 -4.10 12.40 7.39
CA THR A 101 -4.45 13.79 7.78
C THR A 101 -5.26 14.49 6.69
N GLU A 102 -5.13 14.05 5.44
CA GLU A 102 -5.83 14.65 4.29
C GLU A 102 -6.27 13.54 3.32
N GLN A 103 -7.51 13.65 2.85
CA GLN A 103 -8.08 12.75 1.85
C GLN A 103 -8.53 13.57 0.63
N LEU A 104 -7.84 13.41 -0.50
CA LEU A 104 -8.10 14.13 -1.74
C LEU A 104 -9.40 13.65 -2.39
N GLU A 105 -10.27 14.55 -2.86
CA GLU A 105 -11.49 14.17 -3.56
C GLU A 105 -11.20 13.40 -4.86
N THR A 106 -10.25 13.90 -5.65
CA THR A 106 -9.75 13.24 -6.86
C THR A 106 -8.25 13.01 -6.74
N TRP A 107 -7.78 11.88 -7.25
CA TRP A 107 -6.36 11.51 -7.20
C TRP A 107 -5.98 10.79 -8.50
N GLU A 108 -4.68 10.46 -8.66
CA GLU A 108 -4.17 9.95 -9.94
C GLU A 108 -4.92 8.71 -10.42
N GLU A 109 -5.03 7.68 -9.57
CA GLU A 109 -5.64 6.42 -9.98
C GLU A 109 -7.18 6.42 -9.96
N SER A 110 -7.85 7.35 -9.25
CA SER A 110 -9.32 7.41 -9.33
C SER A 110 -9.81 7.78 -10.72
N ARG A 111 -9.02 8.53 -11.49
CA ARG A 111 -9.29 8.84 -12.89
C ARG A 111 -9.37 7.60 -13.78
N ASN A 112 -8.78 6.48 -13.32
CA ASN A 112 -8.81 5.18 -13.99
C ASN A 112 -9.77 4.19 -13.29
N GLY A 113 -10.67 4.67 -12.42
CA GLY A 113 -11.66 3.85 -11.73
C GLY A 113 -11.16 3.11 -10.49
N ARG A 114 -9.94 3.39 -10.01
CA ARG A 114 -9.45 2.84 -8.74
C ARG A 114 -10.35 3.36 -7.61
N LYS A 115 -10.87 2.45 -6.80
CA LYS A 115 -11.70 2.75 -5.63
C LYS A 115 -10.86 2.70 -4.37
N ARG A 116 -11.28 3.43 -3.34
CA ARG A 116 -10.76 3.33 -1.97
C ARG A 116 -11.92 3.20 -0.99
N SER A 117 -11.70 2.54 0.13
CA SER A 117 -12.68 2.46 1.21
C SER A 117 -12.01 2.19 2.55
N TRP A 118 -12.61 2.74 3.60
CA TRP A 118 -12.22 2.53 4.98
C TRP A 118 -12.85 1.24 5.50
N PHE A 119 -12.06 0.43 6.19
CA PHE A 119 -12.52 -0.81 6.79
C PHE A 119 -12.05 -0.88 8.25
N PRO A 120 -12.90 -1.34 9.18
CA PRO A 120 -12.41 -1.86 10.46
C PRO A 120 -11.32 -2.90 10.23
N VAL A 121 -10.27 -2.93 11.04
CA VAL A 121 -9.10 -3.80 10.80
C VAL A 121 -9.49 -5.28 10.66
N ASP A 122 -10.45 -5.76 11.44
CA ASP A 122 -10.90 -7.16 11.33
C ASP A 122 -11.61 -7.43 10.00
N LYS A 123 -12.41 -6.46 9.53
CA LYS A 123 -13.03 -6.56 8.20
C LYS A 123 -11.98 -6.45 7.09
N ALA A 124 -11.01 -5.57 7.22
CA ALA A 124 -9.89 -5.44 6.28
C ALA A 124 -9.13 -6.77 6.15
N ASN A 125 -8.93 -7.48 7.27
CA ASN A 125 -8.31 -8.80 7.26
C ASN A 125 -9.12 -9.81 6.45
N GLU A 126 -10.45 -9.81 6.53
CA GLU A 126 -11.32 -10.65 5.69
C GLU A 126 -11.22 -10.27 4.20
N MET A 127 -11.26 -8.96 3.89
CA MET A 127 -11.17 -8.46 2.51
C MET A 127 -9.83 -8.81 1.84
N LEU A 128 -8.78 -9.00 2.64
CA LEU A 128 -7.43 -9.38 2.21
C LEU A 128 -7.20 -10.91 2.21
N SER A 129 -8.24 -11.74 2.41
CA SER A 129 -8.10 -13.21 2.44
C SER A 129 -7.42 -13.83 1.22
N ALA A 130 -7.60 -13.24 0.03
CA ALA A 130 -6.90 -13.66 -1.20
C ALA A 130 -5.45 -13.12 -1.30
N LYS A 131 -4.96 -12.39 -0.28
CA LYS A 131 -3.66 -11.73 -0.18
C LYS A 131 -3.03 -12.00 1.20
N PRO A 132 -2.69 -13.25 1.52
CA PRO A 132 -2.21 -13.64 2.86
C PRO A 132 -0.97 -12.87 3.33
N VAL A 133 -0.08 -12.47 2.41
CA VAL A 133 1.07 -11.61 2.77
C VAL A 133 0.61 -10.24 3.28
N GLN A 134 -0.43 -9.64 2.71
CA GLN A 134 -0.96 -8.35 3.17
C GLN A 134 -1.72 -8.47 4.50
N GLN A 135 -2.38 -9.61 4.78
CA GLN A 135 -2.95 -9.88 6.10
C GLN A 135 -1.87 -9.87 7.20
N ARG A 136 -0.66 -10.37 6.90
CA ARG A 136 0.48 -10.30 7.84
C ARG A 136 0.87 -8.87 8.19
N TYR A 137 0.56 -7.87 7.36
CA TYR A 137 0.84 -6.46 7.68
C TYR A 137 -0.03 -6.03 8.87
N LEU A 138 -1.33 -6.36 8.82
CA LEU A 138 -2.29 -6.05 9.89
C LEU A 138 -1.93 -6.79 11.18
N VAL A 139 -1.57 -8.07 11.09
CA VAL A 139 -1.10 -8.85 12.25
C VAL A 139 0.15 -8.20 12.87
N LYS A 140 1.12 -7.81 12.03
CA LYS A 140 2.34 -7.15 12.50
C LYS A 140 2.04 -5.82 13.19
N ALA A 141 1.18 -4.98 12.60
CA ALA A 141 0.79 -3.69 13.18
C ALA A 141 0.15 -3.84 14.57
N LYS A 142 -0.74 -4.83 14.76
CA LYS A 142 -1.34 -5.14 16.07
C LYS A 142 -0.30 -5.59 17.11
N SER A 143 0.75 -6.31 16.69
CA SER A 143 1.79 -6.82 17.60
C SER A 143 2.88 -5.82 17.99
N THR A 144 2.97 -4.68 17.29
CA THR A 144 4.01 -3.66 17.51
C THR A 144 3.42 -2.33 17.96
N ARG A 145 2.24 -2.38 18.59
CA ARG A 145 1.59 -1.24 19.22
C ARG A 145 2.05 -1.10 20.67
#